data_AF-A0A951VUS1-F1
#
_entry.id   AF-A0A951VUS1-F1
#
_cell.length_a   1.000
_cell.length_b   1.000
_cell.length_c   1.000
_cell.angle_alpha   90.00
_cell.angle_beta   90.00
_cell.angle_gamma   90.00
#
_symmetry.space_group_name_H-M   'P 1'
#
loop_
_entity.id
_entity.type
_entity.pdbx_description
1 polymer ?
#
loop_
_entity_poly.entity_id
_entity_poly.type
_entity_poly.pdbx_seq_one_letter_code
_entity_poly.pdbx_strand_id
1 'polypeptide(L)'
;MTKSSPSHDIDVLKKELLGMFGHIQRFRKELATIRHPGTDQQDHFDKMADQLDAVVEATEAATDSIMTAMEEIEALVGQVRSRVKDPEALTALDAIGDKTAAVFEACSFQDLTGQRVTKVVESMKFVEERVNALIRIWGRDELSKVVVEMNDAKDAERRMLHGPQRKGKGVSQDEVDKMFAEPEMALNQDDIDKLFG
;
A
#
# COMPACT_ATOMS: atom_id res chain seq x y z
N MET A 1 6.02 -0.78 51.89
CA MET A 1 6.85 -1.01 50.68
C MET A 1 7.21 -2.50 50.64
N THR A 2 6.33 -3.31 50.04
CA THR A 2 6.55 -4.75 49.88
C THR A 2 7.56 -4.98 48.76
N LYS A 3 8.75 -5.46 49.11
CA LYS A 3 9.74 -5.94 48.13
C LYS A 3 9.10 -7.06 47.31
N SER A 4 9.02 -6.87 46.00
CA SER A 4 8.68 -7.93 45.05
C SER A 4 9.58 -9.14 45.29
N SER A 5 9.01 -10.34 45.35
CA SER A 5 9.79 -11.57 45.49
C SER A 5 10.50 -11.88 44.17
N PRO A 6 11.77 -12.33 44.16
CA PRO A 6 12.55 -12.53 42.93
C PRO A 6 11.89 -13.46 41.90
N SER A 7 11.02 -14.39 42.32
CA SER A 7 10.21 -15.21 41.41
C SER A 7 9.18 -14.41 40.62
N HIS A 8 8.57 -13.40 41.25
CA HIS A 8 7.58 -12.53 40.61
C HIS A 8 8.24 -11.64 39.56
N ASP A 9 9.43 -11.12 39.85
CA ASP A 9 10.19 -10.31 38.90
C ASP A 9 10.63 -11.14 37.68
N ILE A 10 11.02 -12.39 37.88
CA ILE A 10 11.33 -13.34 36.78
C ILE A 10 10.10 -13.62 35.92
N ASP A 11 8.93 -13.84 36.52
CA ASP A 11 7.69 -14.09 35.78
C ASP A 11 7.24 -12.86 34.98
N VAL A 12 7.41 -11.66 35.54
CA VAL A 12 7.15 -10.40 34.83
C VAL A 12 8.12 -10.25 33.66
N LEU A 13 9.42 -10.44 33.86
CA LEU A 13 10.42 -10.40 32.79
C LEU A 13 10.14 -11.43 31.68
N LYS A 14 9.71 -12.64 32.05
CA LYS A 14 9.34 -13.68 31.10
C LYS A 14 8.12 -13.29 30.27
N LYS A 15 7.12 -12.67 30.91
CA LYS A 15 5.92 -12.17 30.22
C LYS A 15 6.27 -11.02 29.26
N GLU A 16 7.12 -10.09 29.68
CA GLU A 16 7.60 -8.99 28.83
C GLU A 16 8.41 -9.52 27.64
N LEU A 17 9.30 -10.50 27.86
CA LEU A 17 10.10 -11.11 26.78
C LEU A 17 9.23 -11.84 25.76
N LEU A 18 8.22 -12.59 26.21
CA LEU A 18 7.25 -13.25 25.34
C LEU A 18 6.40 -12.22 24.58
N GLY A 19 6.03 -11.12 25.23
CA GLY A 19 5.37 -9.98 24.58
C GLY A 19 6.22 -9.42 23.45
N MET A 20 7.48 -9.07 23.74
CA MET A 20 8.44 -8.57 22.75
C MET A 20 8.63 -9.55 21.58
N PHE A 21 8.78 -10.84 21.87
CA PHE A 21 8.88 -11.86 20.82
C PHE A 21 7.64 -11.86 19.92
N GLY A 22 6.44 -11.79 20.50
CA GLY A 22 5.19 -11.69 19.74
C GLY A 22 5.12 -10.43 18.86
N HIS A 23 5.62 -9.29 19.36
CA HIS A 23 5.72 -8.06 18.56
C HIS A 23 6.71 -8.20 17.40
N ILE A 24 7.88 -8.80 17.63
CA ILE A 24 8.89 -9.04 16.59
C ILE A 24 8.33 -9.95 15.49
N GLN A 25 7.59 -11.00 15.85
CA GLN A 25 6.98 -11.91 14.87
C GLN A 25 5.90 -11.22 14.01
N ARG A 26 5.06 -10.36 14.61
CA ARG A 26 4.10 -9.54 13.86
C ARG A 26 4.80 -8.57 12.92
N PHE A 27 5.83 -7.88 13.42
CA PHE A 27 6.60 -6.94 12.61
C PHE A 27 7.32 -7.64 11.45
N ARG A 28 7.83 -8.87 11.64
CA ARG A 28 8.40 -9.69 10.57
C ARG A 28 7.38 -10.00 9.47
N LYS A 29 6.14 -10.32 9.84
CA LYS A 29 5.03 -10.53 8.90
C LYS A 29 4.69 -9.25 8.13
N GLU A 30 4.58 -8.12 8.82
CA GLU A 30 4.32 -6.82 8.19
C GLU A 30 5.45 -6.43 7.22
N LEU A 31 6.71 -6.60 7.62
CA LEU A 31 7.86 -6.34 6.77
C LEU A 31 7.89 -7.22 5.51
N ALA A 32 7.53 -8.50 5.67
CA ALA A 32 7.42 -9.46 4.58
C ALA A 32 6.25 -9.17 3.62
N THR A 33 5.25 -8.38 4.04
CA THR A 33 4.22 -7.87 3.13
C THR A 33 4.63 -6.60 2.41
N ILE A 34 5.46 -5.76 3.05
CA ILE A 34 5.98 -4.53 2.48
C ILE A 34 7.00 -4.85 1.37
N ARG A 35 7.92 -5.76 1.67
CA ARG A 35 8.90 -6.27 0.72
C ARG A 35 8.63 -7.75 0.56
N HIS A 36 8.41 -8.23 -0.67
CA HIS A 36 8.20 -9.64 -0.96
C HIS A 36 9.54 -10.29 -1.35
N PRO A 37 10.39 -10.73 -0.40
CA PRO A 37 11.63 -11.39 -0.75
C PRO A 37 11.35 -12.71 -1.49
N GLY A 38 11.91 -12.84 -2.69
CA GLY A 38 11.83 -14.07 -3.50
C GLY A 38 10.99 -14.00 -4.77
N THR A 39 10.40 -12.84 -5.10
CA THR A 39 9.79 -12.57 -6.41
C THR A 39 10.63 -11.56 -7.19
N ASP A 40 10.80 -11.76 -8.51
CA ASP A 40 11.43 -10.80 -9.44
C ASP A 40 10.57 -9.53 -9.66
N GLN A 41 9.47 -9.38 -8.91
CA GLN A 41 8.71 -8.14 -8.90
C GLN A 41 9.54 -7.08 -8.17
N GLN A 42 10.20 -6.23 -8.96
CA GLN A 42 10.83 -4.98 -8.52
C GLN A 42 10.07 -4.35 -7.36
N ASP A 43 10.81 -4.03 -6.31
CA ASP A 43 10.31 -3.50 -5.05
C ASP A 43 9.34 -2.35 -5.26
N HIS A 44 8.20 -2.41 -4.56
CA HIS A 44 7.19 -1.36 -4.62
C HIS A 44 7.74 0.00 -4.20
N PHE A 45 8.71 0.03 -3.29
CA PHE A 45 9.37 1.26 -2.83
C PHE A 45 10.24 1.90 -3.91
N ASP A 46 11.09 1.13 -4.59
CA ASP A 46 11.92 1.63 -5.71
C ASP A 46 11.04 2.27 -6.78
N LYS A 47 9.98 1.55 -7.19
CA LYS A 47 9.02 2.07 -8.16
C LYS A 47 8.34 3.34 -7.68
N MET A 48 7.90 3.39 -6.43
CA MET A 48 7.24 4.59 -5.91
C MET A 48 8.18 5.80 -5.88
N ALA A 49 9.44 5.61 -5.51
CA ALA A 49 10.44 6.68 -5.51
C ALA A 49 10.69 7.19 -6.93
N ASP A 50 10.94 6.27 -7.87
CA ASP A 50 11.18 6.60 -9.28
C ASP A 50 9.97 7.29 -9.92
N GLN A 51 8.74 6.85 -9.60
CA GLN A 51 7.53 7.50 -10.08
C GLN A 51 7.36 8.91 -9.51
N LEU A 52 7.69 9.14 -8.24
CA LEU A 52 7.63 10.47 -7.64
C LEU A 52 8.70 11.41 -8.20
N ASP A 53 9.93 10.91 -8.43
CA ASP A 53 11.00 11.66 -9.10
C ASP A 53 10.56 12.05 -10.52
N ALA A 54 9.97 11.12 -11.29
CA ALA A 54 9.43 11.40 -12.62
C ALA A 54 8.28 12.43 -12.61
N VAL A 55 7.45 12.44 -11.56
CA VAL A 55 6.40 13.46 -11.40
C VAL A 55 7.03 14.83 -11.18
N VAL A 56 8.06 14.95 -10.34
CA VAL A 56 8.78 16.22 -10.12
C VAL A 56 9.34 16.72 -11.44
N GLU A 57 10.11 15.90 -12.16
CA GLU A 57 10.72 16.26 -13.45
C GLU A 57 9.66 16.70 -14.48
N ALA A 58 8.56 15.93 -14.62
CA ALA A 58 7.50 16.26 -15.56
C ALA A 58 6.81 17.59 -15.21
N THR A 59 6.60 17.87 -13.92
CA THR A 59 5.99 19.13 -13.47
C THR A 59 6.91 20.34 -13.64
N GLU A 60 8.22 20.18 -13.45
CA GLU A 60 9.22 21.22 -13.73
C GLU A 60 9.27 21.53 -15.23
N ALA A 61 9.39 20.50 -16.07
CA ALA A 61 9.42 20.67 -17.52
C ALA A 61 8.14 21.31 -18.09
N ALA A 62 6.97 20.95 -17.54
CA ALA A 62 5.71 21.58 -17.91
C ALA A 62 5.66 23.06 -17.48
N THR A 63 6.19 23.39 -16.30
CA THR A 63 6.25 24.76 -15.78
C THR A 63 7.18 25.62 -16.62
N ASP A 64 8.38 25.12 -16.97
CA ASP A 64 9.32 25.80 -17.86
C ASP A 64 8.70 26.08 -19.23
N SER A 65 7.95 25.11 -19.77
CA SER A 65 7.24 25.26 -21.05
C SER A 65 6.16 26.35 -20.98
N ILE A 66 5.41 26.41 -19.86
CA ILE A 66 4.40 27.45 -19.62
C ILE A 66 5.05 28.82 -19.52
N MET A 67 6.13 28.95 -18.73
CA MET A 67 6.85 30.21 -18.54
C MET A 67 7.43 30.70 -19.87
N THR A 68 8.06 29.82 -20.66
CA THR A 68 8.58 30.16 -21.99
C THR A 68 7.47 30.67 -22.91
N ALA A 69 6.32 29.99 -22.96
CA ALA A 69 5.19 30.45 -23.77
C ALA A 69 4.64 31.82 -23.31
N MET A 70 4.66 32.09 -22.00
CA MET A 70 4.27 33.39 -21.45
C MET A 70 5.26 34.50 -21.83
N GLU A 71 6.57 34.24 -21.83
CA GLU A 71 7.59 35.18 -22.29
C GLU A 71 7.41 35.51 -23.78
N GLU A 72 7.13 34.50 -24.62
CA GLU A 72 6.84 34.70 -26.04
C GLU A 72 5.58 35.55 -26.26
N ILE A 73 4.52 35.32 -25.47
CA ILE A 73 3.31 36.14 -25.49
C ILE A 73 3.62 37.58 -25.11
N GLU A 74 4.40 37.82 -24.07
CA GLU A 74 4.78 39.16 -23.63
C GLU A 74 5.58 39.90 -24.72
N ALA A 75 6.50 39.21 -25.39
CA ALA A 75 7.25 39.76 -26.51
C ALA A 75 6.33 40.14 -27.68
N LEU A 76 5.36 39.29 -28.04
CA LEU A 76 4.37 39.58 -29.08
C LEU A 76 3.47 40.77 -28.72
N VAL A 77 3.01 40.83 -27.46
CA VAL A 77 2.22 41.95 -26.93
C VAL A 77 3.02 43.26 -27.03
N GLY A 78 4.30 43.25 -26.65
CA GLY A 78 5.19 44.40 -26.78
C GLY A 78 5.34 44.88 -28.24
N GLN A 79 5.48 43.96 -29.19
CA GLN A 79 5.55 44.29 -30.62
C GLN A 79 4.25 44.94 -31.11
N VAL A 80 3.09 44.38 -30.74
CA VAL A 80 1.77 44.91 -31.14
C VAL A 80 1.51 46.28 -30.52
N ARG A 81 1.87 46.46 -29.24
CA ARG A 81 1.69 47.72 -28.51
C ARG A 81 2.31 48.91 -29.24
N SER A 82 3.50 48.73 -29.83
CA SER A 82 4.20 49.78 -30.59
C SER A 82 3.45 50.27 -31.85
N ARG A 83 2.48 49.48 -32.35
CA ARG A 83 1.76 49.73 -33.61
C ARG A 83 0.31 50.18 -33.40
N VAL A 84 -0.22 50.00 -32.19
CA VAL A 84 -1.61 50.32 -31.84
C VAL A 84 -1.67 51.70 -31.18
N LYS A 85 -2.63 52.52 -31.60
CA LYS A 85 -2.91 53.84 -31.00
C LYS A 85 -4.28 53.95 -30.35
N ASP A 86 -5.12 52.93 -30.55
CA ASP A 86 -6.46 52.89 -29.99
C ASP A 86 -6.39 52.73 -28.45
N PRO A 87 -6.98 53.64 -27.66
CA PRO A 87 -6.90 53.59 -26.20
C PRO A 87 -7.52 52.34 -25.58
N GLU A 88 -8.61 51.83 -26.15
CA GLU A 88 -9.28 50.63 -25.64
C GLU A 88 -8.41 49.39 -25.87
N ALA A 89 -7.85 49.24 -27.07
CA ALA A 89 -6.88 48.19 -27.38
C ALA A 89 -5.62 48.27 -26.51
N LEU A 90 -5.08 49.47 -26.23
CA LEU A 90 -3.93 49.63 -25.34
C LEU A 90 -4.23 49.16 -23.91
N THR A 91 -5.44 49.47 -23.40
CA THR A 91 -5.89 49.02 -22.08
C THR A 91 -6.01 47.50 -22.01
N ALA A 92 -6.50 46.86 -23.09
CA ALA A 92 -6.56 45.41 -23.18
C ALA A 92 -5.15 44.78 -23.20
N LEU A 93 -4.18 45.39 -23.88
CA LEU A 93 -2.78 44.93 -23.87
C LEU A 93 -2.14 45.05 -22.48
N ASP A 94 -2.43 46.11 -21.73
CA ASP A 94 -2.00 46.24 -20.33
C ASP A 94 -2.59 45.12 -19.46
N ALA A 95 -3.89 44.86 -19.60
CA ALA A 95 -4.54 43.78 -18.87
C ALA A 95 -3.93 42.40 -19.20
N ILE A 96 -3.49 42.15 -20.45
CA ILE A 96 -2.78 40.92 -20.80
C ILE A 96 -1.44 40.84 -20.05
N GLY A 97 -0.66 41.93 -20.01
CA GLY A 97 0.59 41.99 -19.26
C GLY A 97 0.41 41.64 -17.77
N ASP A 98 -0.62 42.21 -17.14
CA ASP A 98 -0.95 41.91 -15.74
C ASP A 98 -1.31 40.42 -15.53
N LYS A 99 -2.00 39.80 -16.49
CA LYS A 99 -2.31 38.36 -16.43
C LYS A 99 -1.06 37.50 -16.62
N THR A 100 -0.18 37.86 -17.53
CA THR A 100 1.09 37.18 -17.75
C THR A 100 1.95 37.23 -16.49
N ALA A 101 2.06 38.39 -15.84
CA ALA A 101 2.77 38.53 -14.57
C ALA A 101 2.18 37.66 -13.46
N ALA A 102 0.84 37.58 -13.36
CA ALA A 102 0.18 36.72 -12.38
C ALA A 102 0.44 35.22 -12.62
N VAL A 103 0.59 34.79 -13.89
CA VAL A 103 0.96 33.41 -14.22
C VAL A 103 2.39 33.12 -13.78
N PHE A 104 3.35 34.03 -14.04
CA PHE A 104 4.73 33.88 -13.57
C PHE A 104 4.81 33.75 -12.05
N GLU A 105 4.08 34.60 -11.32
CA GLU A 105 4.02 34.52 -9.85
C GLU A 105 3.44 33.17 -9.40
N ALA A 106 2.34 32.70 -10.01
CA ALA A 106 1.76 31.41 -9.69
C ALA A 106 2.71 30.23 -9.96
N CYS A 107 3.41 30.25 -11.10
CA CYS A 107 4.41 29.24 -11.45
C CYS A 107 5.64 29.29 -10.52
N SER A 108 6.02 30.45 -9.98
CA SER A 108 7.14 30.54 -9.04
C SER A 108 6.89 29.75 -7.73
N PHE A 109 5.64 29.54 -7.32
CA PHE A 109 5.30 28.68 -6.18
C PHE A 109 5.50 27.18 -6.46
N GLN A 110 5.64 26.79 -7.73
CA GLN A 110 5.94 25.40 -8.09
C GLN A 110 7.32 24.98 -7.58
N ASP A 111 8.32 25.86 -7.57
CA ASP A 111 9.65 25.55 -7.01
C ASP A 111 9.56 25.08 -5.54
N LEU A 112 8.79 25.79 -4.71
CA LEU A 112 8.55 25.37 -3.31
C LEU A 112 7.83 24.02 -3.22
N THR A 113 6.94 23.74 -4.18
CA THR A 113 6.23 22.45 -4.23
C THR A 113 7.17 21.32 -4.65
N GLY A 114 8.01 21.54 -5.67
CA GLY A 114 9.05 20.61 -6.12
C GLY A 114 9.99 20.25 -4.97
N GLN A 115 10.54 21.24 -4.28
CA GLN A 115 11.41 21.02 -3.10
C GLN A 115 10.74 20.21 -1.99
N ARG A 116 9.43 20.40 -1.75
CA ARG A 116 8.68 19.62 -0.76
C ARG A 116 8.52 18.16 -1.19
N VAL A 117 8.22 17.92 -2.46
CA VAL A 117 8.10 16.56 -3.00
C VAL A 117 9.45 15.85 -2.94
N THR A 118 10.55 16.51 -3.34
CA THR A 118 11.91 15.96 -3.24
C THR A 118 12.22 15.50 -1.81
N LYS A 119 11.89 16.31 -0.79
CA LYS A 119 12.07 15.92 0.62
C LYS A 119 11.25 14.69 1.03
N VAL A 120 10.04 14.55 0.48
CA VAL A 120 9.21 13.35 0.71
C VAL A 120 9.86 12.12 0.07
N VAL A 121 10.39 12.25 -1.15
CA VAL A 121 11.11 11.16 -1.83
C VAL A 121 12.36 10.75 -1.04
N GLU A 122 13.17 11.72 -0.58
CA GLU A 122 14.34 11.45 0.27
C GLU A 122 13.96 10.71 1.56
N SER A 123 12.87 11.13 2.20
CA SER A 123 12.37 10.47 3.41
C SER A 123 11.92 9.04 3.14
N MET A 124 11.30 8.79 1.98
CA MET A 124 10.89 7.45 1.58
C MET A 124 12.09 6.54 1.28
N LYS A 125 13.11 7.06 0.58
CA LYS A 125 14.41 6.37 0.35
C LYS A 125 15.07 6.01 1.68
N PHE A 126 15.04 6.91 2.67
CA PHE A 126 15.55 6.61 4.02
C PHE A 126 14.79 5.46 4.71
N VAL A 127 13.46 5.44 4.65
CA VAL A 127 12.65 4.35 5.20
C VAL A 127 12.98 3.03 4.52
N GLU A 128 13.12 3.04 3.20
CA GLU A 128 13.49 1.86 2.42
C GLU A 128 14.85 1.30 2.84
N GLU A 129 15.88 2.15 3.01
CA GLU A 129 17.18 1.70 3.51
C GLU A 129 17.09 0.97 4.86
N ARG A 130 16.26 1.48 5.79
CA ARG A 130 16.08 0.86 7.11
C ARG A 130 15.35 -0.47 7.00
N VAL A 131 14.30 -0.54 6.19
CA VAL A 131 13.61 -1.79 5.86
C VAL A 131 14.60 -2.80 5.28
N ASN A 132 15.44 -2.38 4.34
CA ASN A 132 16.44 -3.20 3.70
C ASN A 132 17.50 -3.71 4.68
N ALA A 133 17.92 -2.88 5.64
CA ALA A 133 18.82 -3.29 6.72
C ALA A 133 18.19 -4.35 7.63
N LEU A 134 16.92 -4.19 8.01
CA LEU A 134 16.19 -5.17 8.83
C LEU A 134 16.06 -6.52 8.12
N ILE A 135 15.80 -6.51 6.81
CA ILE A 135 15.74 -7.74 6.01
C ILE A 135 17.12 -8.42 5.95
N ARG A 136 18.21 -7.65 5.84
CA ARG A 136 19.58 -8.22 5.88
C ARG A 136 19.89 -8.86 7.23
N ILE A 137 19.45 -8.26 8.34
CA ILE A 137 19.65 -8.80 9.69
C ILE A 137 18.90 -10.13 9.87
N TRP A 138 17.67 -10.22 9.36
CA TRP A 138 16.85 -11.42 9.53
C TRP A 138 17.09 -12.52 8.50
N GLY A 139 17.67 -12.18 7.35
CA GLY A 139 17.90 -13.10 6.25
C GLY A 139 16.68 -13.18 5.32
N ARG A 140 16.94 -13.07 4.01
CA ARG A 140 15.89 -13.08 2.97
C ARG A 140 15.09 -14.38 2.98
N ASP A 141 15.78 -15.52 3.04
CA ASP A 141 15.16 -16.85 2.98
C ASP A 141 14.16 -17.07 4.13
N GLU A 142 14.48 -16.53 5.31
CA GLU A 142 13.62 -16.60 6.49
C GLU A 142 12.38 -15.73 6.31
N LEU A 143 12.48 -14.50 5.80
CA LEU A 143 11.27 -13.73 5.46
C LEU A 143 10.46 -14.37 4.34
N SER A 144 11.09 -14.96 3.33
CA SER A 144 10.39 -15.64 2.22
C SER A 144 9.52 -16.78 2.73
N LYS A 145 10.00 -17.58 3.68
CA LYS A 145 9.20 -18.62 4.34
C LYS A 145 7.94 -18.04 5.02
N VAL A 146 8.08 -16.89 5.68
CA VAL A 146 6.94 -16.21 6.32
C VAL A 146 5.91 -15.75 5.30
N VAL A 147 6.33 -15.26 4.12
CA VAL A 147 5.41 -14.91 3.03
C VAL A 147 4.64 -16.15 2.53
N VAL A 148 5.34 -17.27 2.34
CA VAL A 148 4.73 -18.54 1.91
C VAL A 148 3.70 -19.02 2.93
N GLU A 149 4.07 -19.07 4.22
CA GLU A 149 3.16 -19.44 5.31
C GLU A 149 1.92 -18.53 5.38
N MET A 150 2.09 -17.23 5.13
CA MET A 150 0.97 -16.28 5.10
C MET A 150 0.04 -16.50 3.91
N ASN A 151 0.58 -16.84 2.73
CA ASN A 151 -0.21 -17.12 1.55
C ASN A 151 -0.95 -18.47 1.68
N ASP A 152 -0.28 -19.50 2.17
CA ASP A 152 -0.89 -20.82 2.43
C ASP A 152 -2.05 -20.70 3.44
N ALA A 153 -1.89 -19.88 4.47
CA ALA A 153 -2.96 -19.60 5.45
C ALA A 153 -4.16 -18.89 4.80
N LYS A 154 -3.92 -17.88 3.93
CA LYS A 154 -4.98 -17.20 3.18
C LYS A 154 -5.71 -18.14 2.21
N ASP A 155 -4.98 -19.01 1.52
CA ASP A 155 -5.55 -19.98 0.60
C ASP A 155 -6.31 -21.11 1.32
N ALA A 156 -5.88 -21.49 2.52
CA ALA A 156 -6.64 -22.38 3.39
C ALA A 156 -7.96 -21.72 3.85
N GLU A 157 -7.92 -20.47 4.30
CA GLU A 157 -9.12 -19.69 4.67
C GLU A 157 -10.09 -19.56 3.49
N ARG A 158 -9.59 -19.27 2.29
CA ARG A 158 -10.40 -19.14 1.07
C ARG A 158 -11.02 -20.48 0.64
N ARG A 159 -10.34 -21.59 0.87
CA ARG A 159 -10.88 -22.95 0.65
C ARG A 159 -11.96 -23.32 1.68
N MET A 160 -11.89 -22.78 2.90
CA MET A 160 -12.93 -22.98 3.92
C MET A 160 -14.17 -22.11 3.69
N LEU A 161 -14.03 -21.00 2.94
CA LEU A 161 -15.14 -20.12 2.56
C LEU A 161 -15.85 -20.61 1.29
N HIS A 162 -16.57 -21.72 1.39
CA HIS A 162 -17.59 -22.06 0.40
C HIS A 162 -18.84 -21.19 0.66
N GLY A 163 -18.99 -20.10 -0.08
CA GLY A 163 -20.23 -19.31 -0.10
C GLY A 163 -21.43 -20.14 -0.61
N PRO A 164 -22.67 -19.62 -0.51
CA PRO A 164 -23.86 -20.32 -0.99
C PRO A 164 -23.65 -20.83 -2.41
N GLN A 165 -23.71 -22.14 -2.60
CA GLN A 165 -23.45 -22.75 -3.89
C GLN A 165 -24.50 -22.25 -4.90
N ARG A 166 -24.08 -21.93 -6.13
CA ARG A 166 -24.99 -21.51 -7.21
C ARG A 166 -26.08 -22.56 -7.41
N LYS A 167 -27.31 -22.16 -7.79
CA LYS A 167 -28.41 -23.10 -8.08
C LYS A 167 -27.92 -24.23 -9.02
N GLY A 168 -28.06 -25.48 -8.57
CA GLY A 168 -27.63 -26.68 -9.31
C GLY A 168 -26.16 -27.08 -9.15
N LYS A 169 -25.37 -26.38 -8.33
CA LYS A 169 -23.97 -26.75 -8.01
C LYS A 169 -23.79 -27.32 -6.60
N GLY A 170 -24.78 -27.17 -5.72
CA GLY A 170 -24.80 -27.78 -4.40
C GLY A 170 -24.99 -29.29 -4.47
N VAL A 171 -24.58 -29.99 -3.41
CA VAL A 171 -24.88 -31.42 -3.22
C VAL A 171 -26.40 -31.61 -3.36
N SER A 172 -26.82 -32.51 -4.23
CA SER A 172 -28.25 -32.76 -4.45
C SER A 172 -28.85 -33.52 -3.26
N GLN A 173 -30.15 -33.38 -3.00
CA GLN A 173 -30.79 -34.14 -1.93
C GLN A 173 -30.66 -35.65 -2.16
N ASP A 174 -30.66 -36.11 -3.42
CA ASP A 174 -30.43 -37.51 -3.78
C ASP A 174 -29.02 -37.98 -3.42
N GLU A 175 -28.01 -37.12 -3.52
CA GLU A 175 -26.64 -37.41 -3.08
C GLU A 175 -26.52 -37.43 -1.55
N VAL A 176 -27.23 -36.52 -0.86
CA VAL A 176 -27.33 -36.52 0.60
C VAL A 176 -28.00 -37.81 1.08
N ASP A 177 -29.14 -38.15 0.50
CA ASP A 177 -29.90 -39.34 0.85
C ASP A 177 -29.08 -40.60 0.58
N LYS A 178 -28.26 -40.64 -0.48
CA LYS A 178 -27.35 -41.74 -0.75
C LYS A 178 -26.21 -41.86 0.28
N MET A 179 -25.69 -40.75 0.80
CA MET A 179 -24.69 -40.76 1.88
C MET A 179 -25.26 -41.22 3.23
N PHE A 180 -26.55 -40.95 3.49
CA PHE A 180 -27.24 -41.42 4.70
C PHE A 180 -27.94 -42.78 4.53
N ALA A 181 -28.07 -43.27 3.30
CA ALA A 181 -28.66 -44.57 2.98
C ALA A 181 -27.62 -45.70 2.84
N GLU A 182 -26.32 -45.44 3.00
CA GLU A 182 -25.36 -46.53 3.25
C GLU A 182 -25.67 -47.16 4.61
N PRO A 183 -26.15 -48.41 4.67
CA PRO A 183 -26.56 -49.03 5.91
C PRO A 183 -25.38 -49.83 6.48
N GLU A 184 -24.53 -49.20 7.28
CA GLU A 184 -23.72 -49.93 8.25
C GLU A 184 -24.16 -49.57 9.67
N MET A 185 -25.31 -50.16 10.03
CA MET A 185 -25.67 -50.75 11.32
C MET A 185 -27.19 -50.70 11.42
N ALA A 186 -27.85 -51.66 10.76
CA ALA A 186 -29.19 -52.05 11.18
C ALA A 186 -29.05 -52.67 12.57
N LEU A 187 -29.15 -51.85 13.62
CA LEU A 187 -29.43 -52.35 14.95
C LEU A 187 -30.78 -53.07 14.84
N ASN A 188 -30.75 -54.40 14.93
CA ASN A 188 -31.99 -55.15 14.95
C ASN A 188 -32.71 -54.84 16.28
N GLN A 189 -34.03 -55.02 16.32
CA GLN A 189 -34.83 -54.73 17.50
C GLN A 189 -34.35 -55.53 18.74
N ASP A 190 -33.73 -56.70 18.56
CA ASP A 190 -33.17 -57.52 19.63
C ASP A 190 -31.93 -56.87 20.29
N ASP A 191 -31.16 -56.05 19.56
CA ASP A 191 -30.02 -55.31 20.12
C ASP A 191 -30.49 -54.10 20.94
N ILE A 192 -31.65 -53.53 20.59
CA ILE A 192 -32.29 -52.45 21.35
C ILE A 192 -32.94 -53.01 22.63
N ASP A 193 -33.60 -54.17 22.55
CA ASP A 193 -34.27 -54.79 23.69
C ASP A 193 -33.27 -55.27 24.76
N LYS A 194 -32.04 -55.64 24.37
CA LYS A 194 -30.95 -55.97 25.32
C LYS A 194 -30.40 -54.77 26.11
N LEU A 195 -30.64 -53.54 25.68
CA LEU A 195 -30.15 -52.34 26.35
C LEU A 195 -31.10 -51.83 27.46
N PHE A 196 -32.36 -52.29 27.46
CA PHE A 196 -33.38 -51.83 28.41
C PHE A 196 -34.09 -52.97 29.17
N GLY A 197 -33.61 -54.21 29.03
CA GLY A 197 -34.02 -55.38 29.81
C GLY A 197 -33.04 -55.71 30.94
#